data_AF-A0BCF9-F1
#
_entry.id   AF-A0BCF9-F1
#
_cell.length_a   1.000
_cell.length_b   1.000
_cell.length_c   1.000
_cell.angle_alpha   90.00
_cell.angle_beta   90.00
_cell.angle_gamma   90.00
#
_symmetry.space_group_name_H-M   'P 1'
#
loop_
_entity.id
_entity.type
_entity.pdbx_description
1 polymer ?
#
loop_
_entity_poly.entity_id
_entity_poly.type
_entity_poly.pdbx_seq_one_letter_code
_entity_poly.pdbx_strand_id
1 'polypeptide(L)'
;MDLMLEQQYVKADGVEEQVSSSSECSHDSDSSFDLENKINNKSHQKKLTNDLNGDDQKKNGKFGLKYAKISNKQRQALIERVTSTGCTIKSAAKDLSINFSTAKAIMQIFRREGRITKKIIREIKSKTIKNLGQNNEDNIQKKSQLEEQNLKFVKVEAIQDNNETNLYQQAEEANRHQALIIQQLSTQNLYLQSRINQLQQDKFQINSKYEQLLMQYHQLQSMARQFLQPCMFQFPTFAQ
;
A
#
# COMPACT_ATOMS: atom_id res chain seq x y z
N MET A 1 -10.32 -1.89 60.25
CA MET A 1 -9.30 -1.30 59.35
C MET A 1 -9.56 -1.87 57.97
N ASP A 2 -10.54 -1.26 57.29
CA ASP A 2 -10.93 -1.61 55.92
C ASP A 2 -10.06 -0.83 54.93
N LEU A 3 -9.22 -1.54 54.21
CA LEU A 3 -8.54 -1.04 53.01
C LEU A 3 -9.45 -1.32 51.82
N MET A 4 -10.37 -0.40 51.54
CA MET A 4 -11.12 -0.38 50.29
C MET A 4 -10.18 0.01 49.15
N LEU A 5 -9.65 -0.99 48.46
CA LEU A 5 -8.91 -0.83 47.21
C LEU A 5 -9.92 -0.60 46.08
N GLU A 6 -10.14 0.67 45.76
CA GLU A 6 -10.97 1.12 44.65
C GLU A 6 -10.22 0.88 43.32
N GLN A 7 -10.35 -0.33 42.77
CA GLN A 7 -9.90 -0.62 41.41
C GLN A 7 -10.94 -0.14 40.40
N GLN A 8 -10.63 0.97 39.74
CA GLN A 8 -11.32 1.42 38.53
C GLN A 8 -11.08 0.41 37.41
N TYR A 9 -12.11 -0.39 37.11
CA TYR A 9 -12.18 -1.19 35.89
C TYR A 9 -12.43 -0.27 34.70
N VAL A 10 -11.41 -0.08 33.86
CA VAL A 10 -11.57 0.45 32.51
C VAL A 10 -12.25 -0.64 31.66
N LYS A 11 -13.49 -0.37 31.24
CA LYS A 11 -14.19 -1.15 30.20
C LYS A 11 -13.39 -1.08 28.91
N ALA A 12 -12.74 -2.17 28.54
CA ALA A 12 -12.29 -2.40 27.18
C ALA A 12 -13.47 -2.98 26.38
N ASP A 13 -13.85 -2.29 25.33
CA ASP A 13 -14.91 -2.69 24.40
C ASP A 13 -14.61 -4.07 23.80
N GLY A 14 -15.62 -4.94 23.89
CA GLY A 14 -15.59 -6.28 23.33
C GLY A 14 -15.58 -6.25 21.81
N VAL A 15 -14.54 -6.85 21.23
CA VAL A 15 -14.60 -7.38 19.87
C VAL A 15 -15.14 -8.79 20.00
N GLU A 16 -16.40 -8.98 19.63
CA GLU A 16 -17.02 -10.29 19.47
C GLU A 16 -16.31 -11.05 18.34
N GLU A 17 -15.41 -11.96 18.69
CA GLU A 17 -14.83 -12.92 17.77
C GLU A 17 -15.80 -14.12 17.68
N GLN A 18 -16.66 -14.09 16.66
CA GLN A 18 -17.52 -15.21 16.30
C GLN A 18 -16.65 -16.38 15.81
N VAL A 19 -16.41 -17.32 16.71
CA VAL A 19 -15.98 -18.69 16.38
C VAL A 19 -17.18 -19.47 15.87
N SER A 20 -17.22 -19.74 14.56
CA SER A 20 -18.09 -20.75 13.97
C SER A 20 -17.24 -21.85 13.34
N SER A 21 -17.46 -23.05 13.86
CA SER A 21 -16.88 -24.33 13.48
C SER A 21 -17.87 -25.07 12.58
N SER A 22 -17.42 -25.53 11.40
CA SER A 22 -17.85 -26.77 10.70
C SER A 22 -17.35 -26.69 9.25
N SER A 23 -16.38 -27.50 8.79
CA SER A 23 -16.57 -28.88 8.33
C SER A 23 -17.74 -29.02 7.36
N GLU A 24 -17.47 -29.03 6.05
CA GLU A 24 -17.96 -30.05 5.12
C GLU A 24 -17.35 -29.84 3.73
N CYS A 25 -16.65 -30.87 3.26
CA CYS A 25 -16.17 -31.01 1.90
C CYS A 25 -17.21 -31.81 1.11
N SER A 26 -17.91 -31.15 0.19
CA SER A 26 -18.75 -31.81 -0.81
C SER A 26 -18.53 -31.24 -2.20
N HIS A 27 -18.47 -32.17 -3.13
CA HIS A 27 -18.24 -32.03 -4.55
C HIS A 27 -19.48 -31.47 -5.28
N ASP A 28 -19.19 -30.85 -6.43
CA ASP A 28 -19.99 -30.75 -7.66
C ASP A 28 -20.76 -29.46 -8.01
N SER A 29 -20.50 -29.08 -9.27
CA SER A 29 -21.36 -28.41 -10.26
C SER A 29 -21.51 -26.89 -10.28
N ASP A 30 -20.80 -26.29 -11.23
CA ASP A 30 -21.36 -25.64 -12.43
C ASP A 30 -22.68 -24.85 -12.25
N SER A 31 -22.61 -23.51 -12.30
CA SER A 31 -23.36 -22.72 -13.28
C SER A 31 -23.29 -21.20 -13.02
N SER A 32 -23.09 -20.50 -14.14
CA SER A 32 -23.62 -19.19 -14.50
C SER A 32 -23.23 -17.94 -13.69
N PHE A 33 -22.42 -17.12 -14.35
CA PHE A 33 -22.51 -15.66 -14.37
C PHE A 33 -23.96 -15.18 -14.16
N ASP A 34 -24.17 -14.34 -13.14
CA ASP A 34 -25.34 -13.47 -13.08
C ASP A 34 -24.88 -12.01 -12.90
N LEU A 35 -25.17 -11.21 -13.92
CA LEU A 35 -24.69 -9.86 -14.13
C LEU A 35 -25.90 -8.94 -14.01
N GLU A 36 -26.44 -8.80 -12.80
CA GLU A 36 -27.60 -7.94 -12.55
C GLU A 36 -27.23 -6.46 -12.53
N ASN A 37 -27.39 -5.89 -13.72
CA ASN A 37 -27.89 -4.57 -14.04
C ASN A 37 -28.67 -3.87 -12.89
N LYS A 38 -28.10 -2.81 -12.31
CA LYS A 38 -28.87 -1.74 -11.66
C LYS A 38 -28.64 -0.42 -12.40
N ILE A 39 -29.50 -0.20 -13.39
CA ILE A 39 -29.77 1.07 -14.07
C ILE A 39 -30.85 1.83 -13.26
N ASN A 40 -30.77 3.17 -13.32
CA ASN A 40 -31.74 4.21 -12.91
C ASN A 40 -31.75 4.63 -11.41
N ASN A 41 -31.80 5.91 -11.03
CA ASN A 41 -32.18 7.14 -11.75
C ASN A 41 -31.79 8.43 -10.98
N LYS A 42 -31.62 9.53 -11.73
CA LYS A 42 -31.92 10.96 -11.38
C LYS A 42 -31.14 11.62 -10.23
N SER A 43 -30.86 12.93 -10.18
CA SER A 43 -30.91 14.07 -11.09
C SER A 43 -30.43 15.25 -10.24
N HIS A 44 -29.49 16.10 -10.70
CA HIS A 44 -29.53 17.53 -10.41
C HIS A 44 -28.63 18.28 -11.38
N GLN A 45 -29.30 18.98 -12.30
CA GLN A 45 -28.75 20.13 -12.99
C GLN A 45 -28.37 21.21 -11.96
N LYS A 46 -27.16 21.73 -12.04
CA LYS A 46 -26.95 23.18 -11.90
C LYS A 46 -25.75 23.63 -12.72
N LYS A 47 -26.13 24.33 -13.78
CA LYS A 47 -25.35 25.15 -14.70
C LYS A 47 -24.76 26.34 -13.93
N LEU A 48 -23.48 26.66 -14.12
CA LEU A 48 -23.03 28.05 -14.28
C LEU A 48 -21.60 28.09 -14.83
N THR A 49 -21.48 28.96 -15.81
CA THR A 49 -20.39 29.26 -16.73
C THR A 49 -19.22 29.98 -16.06
N ASN A 50 -18.01 29.79 -16.58
CA ASN A 50 -17.12 30.89 -16.99
C ASN A 50 -15.96 30.32 -17.82
N ASP A 51 -16.03 30.59 -19.12
CA ASP A 51 -14.90 30.50 -20.03
C ASP A 51 -13.83 31.52 -19.63
N LEU A 52 -12.55 31.18 -19.81
CA LEU A 52 -11.53 32.03 -20.45
C LEU A 52 -10.20 31.26 -20.60
N ASN A 53 -9.77 31.16 -21.85
CA ASN A 53 -8.41 30.96 -22.37
C ASN A 53 -7.81 29.55 -22.48
N GLY A 54 -7.55 29.14 -23.73
CA GLY A 54 -6.35 28.36 -24.06
C GLY A 54 -6.54 27.23 -25.08
N ASP A 55 -6.63 27.61 -26.35
CA ASP A 55 -6.33 26.87 -27.58
C ASP A 55 -5.86 25.40 -27.42
N ASP A 56 -6.76 24.43 -27.64
CA ASP A 56 -6.45 23.00 -27.56
C ASP A 56 -7.13 22.27 -28.74
N GLN A 57 -6.30 21.92 -29.73
CA GLN A 57 -6.71 21.21 -30.94
C GLN A 57 -7.43 19.90 -30.60
N LYS A 58 -8.70 19.82 -31.01
CA LYS A 58 -9.64 18.72 -30.72
C LYS A 58 -9.37 17.53 -31.63
N LYS A 59 -8.70 16.49 -31.12
CA LYS A 59 -8.70 15.14 -31.73
C LYS A 59 -9.78 14.29 -31.04
N ASN A 60 -10.84 13.95 -31.78
CA ASN A 60 -11.97 13.15 -31.29
C ASN A 60 -11.61 11.65 -31.36
N GLY A 61 -11.56 10.97 -30.22
CA GLY A 61 -11.49 9.51 -30.13
C GLY A 61 -12.88 8.85 -30.25
N LYS A 62 -12.90 7.59 -30.69
CA LYS A 62 -14.08 6.79 -31.10
C LYS A 62 -15.20 6.60 -30.04
N PHE A 63 -15.02 7.07 -28.81
CA PHE A 63 -16.02 7.00 -27.73
C PHE A 63 -16.35 8.34 -27.05
N GLY A 64 -15.89 9.49 -27.57
CA GLY A 64 -16.37 10.82 -27.14
C GLY A 64 -16.07 11.26 -25.70
N LEU A 65 -15.64 10.36 -24.81
CA LEU A 65 -15.19 10.70 -23.45
C LEU A 65 -13.83 11.38 -23.53
N LYS A 66 -13.87 12.72 -23.58
CA LYS A 66 -12.69 13.57 -23.48
C LYS A 66 -12.18 13.49 -22.05
N TYR A 67 -11.05 12.81 -21.85
CA TYR A 67 -10.31 12.93 -20.59
C TYR A 67 -9.90 14.39 -20.41
N ALA A 68 -10.26 14.98 -19.27
CA ALA A 68 -9.81 16.31 -18.92
C ALA A 68 -8.27 16.30 -18.84
N LYS A 69 -7.60 17.07 -19.69
CA LYS A 69 -6.15 17.24 -19.62
C LYS A 69 -5.81 17.99 -18.33
N ILE A 70 -5.06 17.34 -17.46
CA ILE A 70 -4.60 17.97 -16.21
C ILE A 70 -3.38 18.85 -16.50
N SER A 71 -3.43 20.10 -16.06
CA SER A 71 -2.32 21.05 -16.15
C SER A 71 -1.23 20.77 -15.09
N ASN A 72 0.00 21.25 -15.33
CA ASN A 72 1.07 21.15 -14.32
C ASN A 72 0.71 21.90 -13.02
N LYS A 73 -0.02 23.02 -13.13
CA LYS A 73 -0.49 23.80 -11.96
C LYS A 73 -1.44 22.99 -11.09
N GLN A 74 -2.42 22.31 -11.69
CA GLN A 74 -3.34 21.43 -10.95
C GLN A 74 -2.61 20.24 -10.30
N ARG A 75 -1.58 19.70 -10.97
CA ARG A 75 -0.74 18.63 -10.42
C ARG A 75 0.02 19.09 -9.17
N GLN A 76 0.60 20.28 -9.23
CA GLN A 76 1.31 20.88 -8.09
C GLN A 76 0.36 21.17 -6.92
N ALA A 77 -0.77 21.81 -7.19
CA ALA A 77 -1.78 22.11 -6.16
C ALA A 77 -2.33 20.85 -5.49
N LEU A 78 -2.49 19.75 -6.25
CA LEU A 78 -2.92 18.47 -5.70
C LEU A 78 -1.88 17.90 -4.72
N ILE A 79 -0.62 17.88 -5.14
CA ILE A 79 0.49 17.36 -4.31
C ILE A 79 0.58 18.20 -3.04
N GLU A 80 0.61 19.53 -3.16
CA GLU A 80 0.71 20.46 -2.04
C GLU A 80 -0.43 20.27 -1.02
N ARG A 81 -1.69 20.17 -1.46
CA ARG A 81 -2.81 19.92 -0.52
C ARG A 81 -2.70 18.58 0.21
N VAL A 82 -2.27 17.53 -0.49
CA VAL A 82 -2.16 16.20 0.11
C VAL A 82 -0.98 16.13 1.07
N THR A 83 0.15 16.77 0.77
CA THR A 83 1.36 16.71 1.60
C THR A 83 1.37 17.74 2.71
N SER A 84 0.98 18.99 2.43
CA SER A 84 1.09 20.11 3.37
C SER A 84 -0.12 20.18 4.31
N THR A 85 -1.33 19.98 3.79
CA THR A 85 -2.57 20.04 4.58
C THR A 85 -2.97 18.67 5.15
N GLY A 86 -2.36 17.58 4.68
CA GLY A 86 -2.69 16.22 5.12
C GLY A 86 -4.08 15.73 4.66
N CYS A 87 -4.71 16.42 3.70
CA CYS A 87 -6.02 16.04 3.20
C CYS A 87 -5.97 14.71 2.42
N THR A 88 -7.07 13.96 2.43
CA THR A 88 -7.15 12.74 1.61
C THR A 88 -7.08 13.06 0.12
N ILE A 89 -6.54 12.13 -0.67
CA ILE A 89 -6.47 12.26 -2.14
C ILE A 89 -7.87 12.47 -2.74
N LYS A 90 -8.90 11.84 -2.15
CA LYS A 90 -10.29 11.94 -2.59
C LYS A 90 -10.85 13.35 -2.41
N SER A 91 -10.62 13.99 -1.25
CA SER A 91 -11.02 15.38 -1.01
C SER A 91 -10.30 16.35 -1.94
N ALA A 92 -8.96 16.25 -2.03
CA ALA A 92 -8.19 17.18 -2.84
C ALA A 92 -8.50 17.07 -4.34
N ALA A 93 -8.81 15.86 -4.83
CA ALA A 93 -9.24 15.63 -6.21
C ALA A 93 -10.59 16.27 -6.52
N LYS A 94 -11.55 16.18 -5.58
CA LYS A 94 -12.87 16.80 -5.73
C LYS A 94 -12.76 18.31 -5.84
N ASP A 95 -11.95 18.93 -4.99
CA ASP A 95 -11.79 20.38 -4.96
C ASP A 95 -11.07 20.93 -6.21
N LEU A 96 -10.16 20.15 -6.79
CA LEU A 96 -9.42 20.53 -8.00
C LEU A 96 -10.10 20.08 -9.31
N SER A 97 -11.30 19.48 -9.20
CA SER A 97 -12.05 18.91 -10.32
C SER A 97 -11.23 17.91 -11.16
N ILE A 98 -10.45 17.07 -10.47
CA ILE A 98 -9.64 16.00 -11.07
C ILE A 98 -10.31 14.65 -10.81
N ASN A 99 -10.34 13.78 -11.82
CA ASN A 99 -10.77 12.40 -11.65
C ASN A 99 -9.91 11.68 -10.60
N PHE A 100 -10.56 10.96 -9.68
CA PHE A 100 -9.88 10.28 -8.58
C PHE A 100 -8.78 9.31 -9.04
N SER A 101 -9.02 8.57 -10.13
CA SER A 101 -8.02 7.68 -10.74
C SER A 101 -6.76 8.42 -11.17
N THR A 102 -6.92 9.60 -11.79
CA THR A 102 -5.80 10.42 -12.23
C THR A 102 -5.06 11.07 -11.05
N ALA A 103 -5.78 11.51 -10.02
CA ALA A 103 -5.17 12.00 -8.78
C ALA A 103 -4.34 10.90 -8.07
N LYS A 104 -4.87 9.67 -8.02
CA LYS A 104 -4.15 8.50 -7.47
C LYS A 104 -2.87 8.22 -8.25
N ALA A 105 -2.92 8.24 -9.59
CA ALA A 105 -1.75 8.06 -10.44
C ALA A 105 -0.70 9.16 -10.22
N ILE A 106 -1.13 10.42 -10.13
CA ILE A 106 -0.23 11.56 -9.83
C ILE A 106 0.49 11.36 -8.50
N MET A 107 -0.25 11.00 -7.44
CA MET A 107 0.33 10.80 -6.11
C MET A 107 1.23 9.58 -6.04
N GLN A 108 0.91 8.51 -6.78
CA GLN A 108 1.78 7.33 -6.88
C GLN A 108 3.12 7.69 -7.53
N ILE A 109 3.10 8.45 -8.64
CA ILE A 109 4.32 8.94 -9.29
C ILE A 109 5.10 9.85 -8.34
N PHE A 110 4.43 10.75 -7.62
CA PHE A 110 5.09 11.63 -6.66
C PHE A 110 5.75 10.86 -5.52
N ARG A 111 5.07 9.86 -4.93
CA ARG A 111 5.64 9.03 -3.86
C ARG A 111 6.81 8.17 -4.33
N ARG A 112 6.79 7.72 -5.58
CA ARG A 112 7.84 6.86 -6.15
C ARG A 112 9.05 7.65 -6.67
N GLU A 113 8.81 8.74 -7.39
CA GLU A 113 9.84 9.49 -8.14
C GLU A 113 10.14 10.86 -7.55
N GLY A 114 9.34 11.37 -6.62
CA GLY A 114 9.43 12.75 -6.11
C GLY A 114 9.02 13.83 -7.13
N ARG A 115 8.50 13.45 -8.32
CA ARG A 115 8.34 14.39 -9.44
C ARG A 115 7.00 15.13 -9.44
N ILE A 116 7.06 16.47 -9.33
CA ILE A 116 5.89 17.36 -9.32
C ILE A 116 5.40 17.72 -10.73
N THR A 117 6.28 17.97 -11.70
CA THR A 117 5.93 18.40 -13.07
C THR A 117 5.85 17.24 -14.07
N LYS A 118 5.18 17.41 -15.21
CA LYS A 118 5.22 16.42 -16.31
C LYS A 118 6.66 16.25 -16.85
N LYS A 119 7.00 15.05 -17.34
CA LYS A 119 8.32 14.73 -17.90
C LYS A 119 8.38 15.49 -19.21
N ILE A 120 9.31 16.43 -19.32
CA ILE A 120 9.58 17.05 -20.62
C ILE A 120 10.32 16.00 -21.42
N ILE A 121 9.58 15.26 -22.26
CA ILE A 121 10.19 14.47 -23.32
C ILE A 121 10.67 15.51 -24.32
N ARG A 122 11.99 15.77 -24.36
CA ARG A 122 12.56 16.52 -25.48
C ARG A 122 12.30 15.68 -26.71
N GLU A 123 11.41 16.16 -27.58
CA GLU A 123 11.38 15.67 -28.95
C GLU A 123 12.77 15.97 -29.52
N ILE A 124 13.62 14.94 -29.62
CA ILE A 124 14.82 15.00 -30.43
C ILE A 124 14.28 15.21 -31.84
N LYS A 125 14.21 16.47 -32.26
CA LYS A 125 13.97 16.82 -33.65
C LYS A 125 15.11 16.19 -34.43
N SER A 126 14.85 15.04 -35.05
CA SER A 126 15.60 14.52 -36.18
C SER A 126 15.44 15.51 -37.34
N LYS A 127 16.10 16.66 -37.22
CA LYS A 127 16.30 17.60 -38.32
C LYS A 127 17.26 16.93 -39.29
N THR A 128 16.68 16.26 -40.28
CA THR A 128 17.01 16.49 -41.69
C THR A 128 18.50 16.70 -41.98
N ILE A 129 19.30 15.63 -42.00
CA ILE A 129 20.52 15.56 -42.84
C ILE A 129 20.19 14.57 -43.97
N LYS A 130 19.31 15.00 -44.87
CA LYS A 130 19.11 14.39 -46.19
C LYS A 130 18.84 15.54 -47.15
N ASN A 131 19.90 16.26 -47.52
CA ASN A 131 19.98 17.07 -48.75
C ASN A 131 21.39 17.69 -48.86
N LEU A 132 22.31 16.90 -49.41
CA LEU A 132 23.41 17.32 -50.27
C LEU A 132 23.75 16.04 -51.05
N GLY A 133 23.25 15.82 -52.26
CA GLY A 133 23.37 16.72 -53.39
C GLY A 133 24.69 16.39 -54.09
N GLN A 134 24.59 15.59 -55.15
CA GLN A 134 25.68 15.15 -56.02
C GLN A 134 26.51 16.30 -56.61
N ASN A 135 27.73 15.94 -57.03
CA ASN A 135 28.61 16.59 -58.01
C ASN A 135 29.41 17.81 -57.55
N ASN A 136 30.72 17.62 -57.34
CA ASN A 136 31.74 18.07 -58.28
C ASN A 136 33.12 17.55 -57.86
N GLU A 137 33.82 17.00 -58.87
CA GLU A 137 35.27 16.83 -58.87
C GLU A 137 35.96 18.21 -58.77
N ASP A 138 37.26 18.20 -58.44
CA ASP A 138 38.18 19.35 -58.37
C ASP A 138 38.16 20.20 -57.09
N ASN A 139 38.97 19.78 -56.11
CA ASN A 139 40.08 20.62 -55.63
C ASN A 139 41.02 19.86 -54.70
N ILE A 140 42.17 19.48 -55.26
CA ILE A 140 43.39 19.12 -54.56
C ILE A 140 44.01 20.43 -54.03
N GLN A 141 44.50 20.42 -52.79
CA GLN A 141 45.23 21.49 -52.06
C GLN A 141 44.42 22.24 -50.99
N LYS A 142 44.24 21.60 -49.83
CA LYS A 142 44.26 22.23 -48.49
C LYS A 142 44.28 21.14 -47.42
N LYS A 143 45.43 20.46 -47.33
CA LYS A 143 45.68 19.38 -46.37
C LYS A 143 46.94 19.74 -45.57
N SER A 144 46.81 20.64 -44.59
CA SER A 144 47.87 20.86 -43.57
C SER A 144 47.44 21.75 -42.39
N GLN A 145 46.20 21.69 -41.90
CA GLN A 145 45.83 22.45 -40.69
C GLN A 145 44.57 21.95 -39.95
N LEU A 146 44.26 20.65 -40.03
CA LEU A 146 43.08 20.09 -39.36
C LEU A 146 43.34 18.77 -38.60
N GLU A 147 44.59 18.49 -38.24
CA GLU A 147 44.96 17.27 -37.49
C GLU A 147 45.22 17.49 -35.99
N GLU A 148 45.33 18.73 -35.51
CA GLU A 148 45.57 19.02 -34.08
C GLU A 148 44.31 19.17 -33.21
N GLN A 149 43.10 19.18 -33.79
CA GLN A 149 41.85 19.25 -33.01
C GLN A 149 41.07 17.93 -32.91
N ASN A 150 41.43 16.89 -33.67
CA ASN A 150 40.75 15.59 -33.60
C ASN A 150 41.33 14.62 -32.55
N LEU A 151 42.52 14.89 -31.98
CA LEU A 151 43.11 14.09 -30.90
C LEU A 151 42.55 14.41 -29.50
N LYS A 152 41.72 15.45 -29.35
CA LYS A 152 41.03 15.77 -28.09
C LYS A 152 39.65 15.13 -27.95
N PHE A 153 39.04 14.63 -29.03
CA PHE A 153 37.72 13.99 -28.98
C PHE A 153 37.78 12.48 -28.63
N VAL A 154 38.84 11.78 -29.03
CA VAL A 154 38.98 10.33 -28.75
C VAL A 154 39.30 10.04 -27.27
N LYS A 155 39.85 11.02 -26.53
CA LYS A 155 40.19 10.84 -25.10
C LYS A 155 39.02 11.11 -24.14
N VAL A 156 37.87 11.58 -24.64
CA VAL A 156 36.67 11.84 -23.82
C VAL A 156 35.75 10.61 -23.77
N GLU A 157 35.68 9.81 -24.84
CA GLU A 157 34.86 8.58 -24.87
C GLU A 157 35.38 7.50 -23.91
N ALA A 158 36.70 7.29 -23.81
CA ALA A 158 37.27 6.31 -22.88
C ALA A 158 37.10 6.65 -21.39
N ILE A 159 36.73 7.88 -21.05
CA ILE A 159 36.43 8.31 -19.66
C ILE A 159 34.94 8.13 -19.35
N GLN A 160 34.08 8.11 -20.37
CA GLN A 160 32.63 8.01 -20.19
C GLN A 160 32.19 6.58 -19.85
N ASP A 161 32.82 5.56 -20.45
CA ASP A 161 32.55 4.14 -20.17
C ASP A 161 32.92 3.71 -18.74
N ASN A 162 33.90 4.40 -18.14
CA ASN A 162 34.35 4.11 -16.76
C ASN A 162 33.38 4.61 -15.68
N ASN A 163 32.59 5.64 -16.00
CA ASN A 163 31.57 6.16 -15.08
C ASN A 163 30.29 5.33 -15.09
N GLU A 164 29.90 4.79 -16.25
CA GLU A 164 28.72 3.91 -16.35
C GLU A 164 28.96 2.57 -15.64
N THR A 165 30.18 2.04 -15.75
CA THR A 165 30.58 0.80 -15.06
C THR A 165 30.54 0.95 -13.54
N ASN A 166 31.00 2.09 -12.99
CA ASN A 166 30.92 2.37 -11.55
C ASN A 166 29.48 2.50 -11.05
N LEU A 167 28.60 3.14 -11.83
CA LEU A 167 27.20 3.31 -11.43
C LEU A 167 26.46 1.97 -11.36
N TYR A 168 26.74 1.08 -12.30
CA TYR A 168 26.17 -0.27 -12.30
C TYR A 168 26.66 -1.08 -11.08
N GLN A 169 27.95 -1.04 -10.80
CA GLN A 169 28.53 -1.74 -9.65
C GLN A 169 27.95 -1.24 -8.31
N GLN A 170 27.76 0.08 -8.17
CA GLN A 170 27.12 0.66 -6.98
C GLN A 170 25.66 0.20 -6.81
N ALA A 171 24.90 0.11 -7.93
CA ALA A 171 23.54 -0.38 -7.90
C ALA A 171 23.47 -1.88 -7.53
N GLU A 172 24.43 -2.68 -8.00
CA GLU A 172 24.54 -4.10 -7.66
C GLU A 172 24.85 -4.31 -6.17
N GLU A 173 25.78 -3.55 -5.61
CA GLU A 173 26.09 -3.59 -4.17
C GLU A 173 24.89 -3.17 -3.31
N ALA A 174 24.16 -2.13 -3.72
CA ALA A 174 22.94 -1.70 -3.04
C ALA A 174 21.87 -2.80 -3.07
N ASN A 175 21.68 -3.47 -4.20
CA ASN A 175 20.77 -4.60 -4.34
C ASN A 175 21.19 -5.79 -3.46
N ARG A 176 22.49 -6.09 -3.39
CA ARG A 176 23.02 -7.15 -2.52
C ARG A 176 22.77 -6.82 -1.05
N HIS A 177 22.98 -5.57 -0.64
CA HIS A 177 22.72 -5.14 0.73
C HIS A 177 21.23 -5.22 1.07
N GLN A 178 20.35 -4.78 0.15
CA GLN A 178 18.91 -4.90 0.31
C GLN A 178 18.47 -6.38 0.45
N ALA A 179 19.06 -7.28 -0.34
CA ALA A 179 18.77 -8.71 -0.26
C ALA A 179 19.16 -9.31 1.11
N LEU A 180 20.30 -8.90 1.69
CA LEU A 180 20.72 -9.32 3.03
C LEU A 180 19.74 -8.83 4.11
N ILE A 181 19.27 -7.59 4.02
CA ILE A 181 18.27 -7.05 4.95
C ILE A 181 16.97 -7.85 4.86
N ILE A 182 16.49 -8.13 3.64
CA ILE A 182 15.27 -8.92 3.42
C ILE A 182 15.42 -10.33 4.03
N GLN A 183 16.58 -10.96 3.84
CA GLN A 183 16.87 -12.28 4.41
C GLN A 183 16.85 -12.22 5.95
N GLN A 184 17.46 -11.21 6.56
CA GLN A 184 17.48 -11.04 8.01
C GLN A 184 16.07 -10.86 8.58
N LEU A 185 15.25 -10.03 7.94
CA LEU A 185 13.85 -9.81 8.32
C LEU A 185 13.01 -11.09 8.21
N SER A 186 13.23 -11.88 7.14
CA SER A 186 12.57 -13.18 6.96
C SER A 186 12.88 -14.13 8.12
N THR A 187 14.15 -14.25 8.49
CA THR A 187 14.59 -15.07 9.62
C THR A 187 13.99 -14.62 10.95
N GLN A 188 13.93 -13.31 11.19
CA GLN A 188 13.30 -12.75 12.40
C GLN A 188 11.79 -13.05 12.45
N ASN A 189 11.09 -12.88 11.32
CA ASN A 189 9.67 -13.20 11.24
C ASN A 189 9.40 -14.69 11.51
N LEU A 190 10.24 -15.58 11.00
CA LEU A 190 10.11 -17.01 11.24
C LEU A 190 10.29 -17.35 12.74
N TYR A 191 11.27 -16.73 13.40
CA TYR A 191 11.48 -16.90 14.84
C TYR A 191 10.26 -16.41 15.66
N LEU A 192 9.73 -15.23 15.34
CA LEU A 192 8.55 -14.68 16.00
C LEU A 192 7.32 -15.57 15.79
N GLN A 193 7.12 -16.09 14.58
CA GLN A 193 6.02 -17.01 14.29
C GLN A 193 6.13 -18.30 15.10
N SER A 194 7.33 -18.88 15.22
CA SER A 194 7.59 -20.04 16.08
C SER A 194 7.27 -19.74 17.55
N ARG A 195 7.66 -18.56 18.05
CA ARG A 195 7.38 -18.13 19.42
C ARG A 195 5.88 -17.94 19.68
N ILE A 196 5.13 -17.40 18.71
CA ILE A 196 3.67 -17.27 18.80
C ILE A 196 3.01 -18.64 18.91
N ASN A 197 3.42 -19.59 18.07
CA ASN A 197 2.88 -20.95 18.11
C ASN A 197 3.16 -21.63 19.46
N GLN A 198 4.35 -21.45 20.02
CA GLN A 198 4.69 -21.95 21.35
C GLN A 198 3.78 -21.35 22.44
N LEU A 199 3.60 -20.02 22.45
CA LEU A 199 2.74 -19.36 23.43
C LEU A 199 1.28 -19.80 23.32
N GLN A 200 0.79 -20.11 22.11
CA GLN A 200 -0.54 -20.67 21.91
C GLN A 200 -0.67 -22.07 22.52
N GLN A 201 0.35 -22.92 22.38
CA GLN A 201 0.38 -24.24 23.02
C GLN A 201 0.42 -24.11 24.55
N ASP A 202 1.25 -23.23 25.09
CA ASP A 202 1.34 -22.98 26.53
C ASP A 202 0.00 -22.49 27.10
N LYS A 203 -0.66 -21.57 26.39
CA LYS A 203 -2.01 -21.08 26.75
C LYS A 203 -3.02 -22.23 26.81
N PHE A 204 -3.02 -23.13 25.82
CA PHE A 204 -3.90 -24.28 25.81
C PHE A 204 -3.63 -25.22 26.99
N GLN A 205 -2.37 -25.48 27.33
CA GLN A 205 -2.01 -26.29 28.49
C GLN A 205 -2.46 -25.67 29.82
N ILE A 206 -2.30 -24.35 29.98
CA ILE A 206 -2.75 -23.63 31.18
C ILE A 206 -4.27 -23.73 31.31
N ASN A 207 -5.01 -23.52 30.22
CA ASN A 207 -6.47 -23.65 30.24
C ASN A 207 -6.90 -25.06 30.64
N SER A 208 -6.28 -26.10 30.07
CA SER A 208 -6.58 -27.49 30.43
C SER A 208 -6.32 -27.77 31.92
N LYS A 209 -5.22 -27.27 32.48
CA LYS A 209 -4.91 -27.41 33.91
C LYS A 209 -5.93 -26.66 34.78
N TYR A 210 -6.36 -25.48 34.34
CA TYR A 210 -7.38 -24.69 35.05
C TYR A 210 -8.72 -25.44 35.10
N GLU A 211 -9.17 -26.02 33.99
CA GLU A 211 -10.38 -26.84 33.94
C GLU A 211 -10.31 -28.04 34.89
N GLN A 212 -9.17 -28.74 34.92
CA GLN A 212 -8.94 -29.86 35.86
C GLN A 212 -9.05 -29.40 37.32
N LEU A 213 -8.43 -28.27 37.67
CA LEU A 213 -8.51 -27.71 39.02
C LEU A 213 -9.95 -27.35 39.39
N LEU A 214 -10.71 -26.79 38.44
CA LEU A 214 -12.10 -26.40 38.65
C LEU A 214 -13.00 -27.62 38.91
N MET A 215 -12.76 -28.73 38.21
CA MET A 215 -13.43 -30.00 38.50
C MET A 215 -13.09 -30.54 39.89
N GLN A 216 -11.81 -30.54 40.28
CA GLN A 216 -11.39 -30.98 41.61
C GLN A 216 -12.04 -30.16 42.72
N TYR A 217 -12.12 -28.84 42.53
CA TYR A 217 -12.81 -27.93 43.46
C TYR A 217 -14.29 -28.29 43.61
N HIS A 218 -15.00 -28.52 42.50
CA HIS A 218 -16.41 -28.94 42.53
C HIS A 218 -16.62 -30.29 43.24
N GLN A 219 -15.72 -31.24 43.02
CA GLN A 219 -15.74 -32.53 43.70
C GLN A 219 -15.59 -32.37 45.22
N LEU A 220 -14.62 -31.57 45.65
CA LEU A 220 -14.38 -31.29 47.07
C LEU A 220 -15.58 -30.58 47.71
N GLN A 221 -16.17 -29.61 47.02
CA GLN A 221 -17.36 -28.90 47.49
C GLN A 221 -18.54 -29.86 47.68
N SER A 222 -18.70 -30.81 46.77
CA SER A 222 -19.76 -31.84 46.85
C SER A 222 -19.55 -32.76 48.06
N MET A 223 -18.32 -33.18 48.33
CA MET A 223 -17.99 -33.97 49.53
C MET A 223 -18.26 -33.17 50.80
N ALA A 224 -17.82 -31.92 50.87
CA ALA A 224 -18.03 -31.06 52.05
C ALA A 224 -19.52 -30.89 52.38
N ARG A 225 -20.39 -30.74 51.37
CA ARG A 225 -21.84 -30.65 51.55
C ARG A 225 -22.43 -31.94 52.15
N GLN A 226 -21.98 -33.11 51.69
CA GLN A 226 -22.43 -34.40 52.23
C GLN A 226 -22.03 -34.59 53.69
N PHE A 227 -20.83 -34.14 54.08
CA PHE A 227 -20.37 -34.21 55.47
C PHE A 227 -21.10 -33.24 56.41
N LEU A 228 -21.49 -32.06 55.94
CA LEU A 228 -22.08 -31.00 56.80
C LEU A 228 -23.61 -31.08 56.95
N GLN A 229 -24.34 -31.76 56.05
CA GLN A 229 -25.80 -31.86 56.13
C GLN A 229 -26.38 -32.58 57.37
N PRO A 230 -25.77 -33.62 57.96
CA PRO A 230 -26.41 -34.38 59.04
C PRO A 230 -26.57 -33.64 60.38
N CYS A 231 -25.82 -32.56 60.64
CA CYS A 231 -25.79 -31.95 61.98
C CYS A 231 -26.94 -30.95 62.27
N MET A 232 -27.80 -30.63 61.31
CA MET A 232 -28.78 -29.52 61.46
C MET A 232 -30.22 -29.95 61.75
N PHE A 233 -30.51 -31.26 61.89
CA PHE A 233 -31.87 -31.74 62.13
C PHE A 233 -31.93 -32.67 63.34
N GLN A 234 -31.90 -32.10 64.55
CA GLN A 234 -32.54 -32.65 65.75
C GLN A 234 -32.52 -31.61 66.87
N PHE A 235 -33.14 -30.45 66.66
CA PHE A 235 -33.56 -29.64 67.79
C PHE A 235 -34.95 -30.13 68.23
N PRO A 236 -35.10 -30.71 69.43
CA PRO A 236 -36.39 -31.10 69.94
C PRO A 236 -37.23 -29.83 70.12
N THR A 237 -38.31 -29.72 69.36
CA THR A 237 -39.36 -28.74 69.60
C THR A 237 -39.98 -29.06 70.96
N PHE A 238 -39.63 -28.28 71.99
CA PHE A 238 -40.35 -28.29 73.25
C PHE A 238 -41.77 -27.76 72.99
N ALA A 239 -42.75 -28.66 72.99
CA ALA A 239 -44.16 -28.29 73.03
C ALA A 239 -44.48 -27.73 74.42
N GLN A 240 -45.06 -26.52 74.45
CA GLN A 240 -45.70 -25.92 75.63
C GLN A 240 -47.16 -26.40 75.73
#